data_AF-A0A4Q8BE10-F1
#
_entry.id   AF-A0A4Q8BE10-F1
#
_cell.length_a   1.000
_cell.length_b   1.000
_cell.length_c   1.000
_cell.angle_alpha   90.00
_cell.angle_beta   90.00
_cell.angle_gamma   90.00
#
_symmetry.space_group_name_H-M   'P 1'
#
loop_
_entity.id
_entity.type
_entity.pdbx_description
1 polymer ?
#
loop_
_entity_poly.entity_id
_entity_poly.type
_entity_poly.pdbx_seq_one_letter_code
_entity_poly.pdbx_strand_id
1 'polypeptide(L)'
;MFTKTVVLPVDIDEAFALITEPERLRRWQTVSARVDLRVGGDYRWTITPGHVAAGTFREVEPGKRVVFGWGWEGNPDLAPDASTVSITIEPVADGTRVTLTHEGLTDEQAAMHAEGWNHYFGRLEKAAIAGDAGPDEWSAAPERLDELSAADATLAVLQTVLRQLTSEDRPKQTPCADFTCHDLAEHLFGSMVAFGSMAGVEVVNPETGSLENRVATMGAQAIEGWRARGLDGTVPAPGGGEMPATFAAGIMPVEFLLHAWDMAQGSGTPLVVSDEVVAYVHKLAEQLVPGARGSSFAEEVAAPKGADPMERLAAFTGRRPVAG
;
A
#
# COMPACT_ATOMS: atom_id res chain seq x y z
N MET A 1 27.23 -10.12 -4.73
CA MET A 1 26.25 -10.59 -5.73
C MET A 1 25.34 -11.61 -5.07
N PHE A 2 24.05 -11.59 -5.39
CA PHE A 2 23.07 -12.59 -4.96
C PHE A 2 22.30 -13.13 -6.16
N THR A 3 21.97 -14.42 -6.18
CA THR A 3 21.15 -15.05 -7.23
C THR A 3 20.12 -15.99 -6.61
N LYS A 4 18.88 -15.94 -7.10
CA LYS A 4 17.79 -16.87 -6.73
C LYS A 4 17.03 -17.32 -7.96
N THR A 5 16.66 -18.60 -7.99
CA THR A 5 15.86 -19.21 -9.06
C THR A 5 14.67 -19.95 -8.46
N VAL A 6 13.50 -19.80 -9.09
CA VAL A 6 12.27 -20.57 -8.81
C VAL A 6 11.63 -21.03 -10.12
N VAL A 7 10.77 -22.04 -10.05
CA VAL A 7 9.91 -22.46 -11.17
C VAL A 7 8.47 -22.19 -10.76
N LEU A 8 7.81 -21.28 -11.48
CA LEU A 8 6.43 -20.91 -11.24
C LEU A 8 5.49 -21.77 -12.10
N PRO A 9 4.36 -22.26 -11.57
CA PRO A 9 3.41 -23.09 -12.30
C PRO A 9 2.48 -22.26 -13.21
N VAL A 10 3.04 -21.28 -13.91
CA VAL A 10 2.33 -20.39 -14.83
C VAL A 10 3.10 -20.28 -16.14
N ASP A 11 2.45 -19.80 -17.20
CA ASP A 11 3.12 -19.53 -18.47
C ASP A 11 4.05 -18.29 -18.40
N ILE A 12 4.78 -18.06 -19.49
CA ILE A 12 5.76 -16.98 -19.59
C ILE A 12 5.12 -15.60 -19.43
N ASP A 13 3.93 -15.40 -20.00
CA ASP A 13 3.29 -14.09 -20.04
C ASP A 13 2.81 -13.73 -18.63
N GLU A 14 2.21 -14.69 -17.91
CA GLU A 14 1.82 -14.52 -16.52
C GLU A 14 3.04 -14.36 -15.59
N ALA A 15 4.13 -15.11 -15.81
CA ALA A 15 5.36 -14.92 -15.04
C ALA A 15 5.98 -13.53 -15.25
N PHE A 16 5.94 -13.00 -16.48
CA PHE A 16 6.41 -11.64 -16.80
C PHE A 16 5.50 -10.57 -16.19
N ALA A 17 4.18 -10.77 -16.24
CA ALA A 17 3.21 -9.89 -15.59
C ALA A 17 3.42 -9.84 -14.07
N LEU A 18 3.64 -10.99 -13.42
CA LEU A 18 3.88 -11.09 -11.97
C LEU A 18 5.03 -10.20 -11.47
N ILE A 19 6.05 -9.95 -12.30
CA ILE A 19 7.23 -9.17 -11.92
C ILE A 19 7.29 -7.76 -12.51
N THR A 20 6.37 -7.40 -13.42
CA THR A 20 6.40 -6.08 -14.09
C THR A 20 5.12 -5.28 -13.93
N GLU A 21 3.96 -5.90 -13.76
CA GLU A 21 2.70 -5.17 -13.67
C GLU A 21 2.43 -4.69 -12.24
N PRO A 22 2.11 -3.40 -12.02
CA PRO A 22 1.84 -2.86 -10.70
C PRO A 22 0.81 -3.64 -9.88
N GLU A 23 -0.29 -4.06 -10.51
CA GLU A 23 -1.34 -4.82 -9.82
C GLU A 23 -0.85 -6.20 -9.38
N ARG A 24 0.02 -6.83 -10.18
CA ARG A 24 0.56 -8.15 -9.87
C ARG A 24 1.67 -8.09 -8.82
N LEU A 25 2.52 -7.06 -8.87
CA LEU A 25 3.55 -6.81 -7.84
C LEU A 25 2.94 -6.68 -6.44
N ARG A 26 1.76 -6.06 -6.31
CA ARG A 26 1.04 -5.92 -5.03
C ARG A 26 0.50 -7.24 -4.46
N ARG A 27 0.43 -8.29 -5.28
CA ARG A 27 0.00 -9.63 -4.83
C ARG A 27 1.07 -10.35 -4.02
N TRP A 28 2.34 -9.93 -4.08
CA TRP A 28 3.43 -10.66 -3.43
C TRP A 28 4.57 -9.82 -2.86
N GLN A 29 4.84 -8.61 -3.38
CA GLN A 29 6.04 -7.85 -3.02
C GLN A 29 5.79 -6.45 -2.47
N THR A 30 4.83 -5.71 -3.03
CA THR A 30 4.73 -4.27 -2.78
C THR A 30 3.45 -3.88 -2.07
N VAL A 31 3.50 -2.85 -1.22
CA VAL A 31 2.31 -2.11 -0.79
C VAL A 31 1.75 -1.29 -1.95
N SER A 32 2.62 -0.64 -2.71
CA SER A 32 2.26 0.13 -3.91
C SER A 32 3.40 0.09 -4.93
N ALA A 33 3.05 0.20 -6.21
CA ALA A 33 3.99 0.15 -7.30
C ALA A 33 3.61 1.13 -8.41
N ARG A 34 4.57 1.96 -8.82
CA ARG A 34 4.54 2.76 -10.05
C ARG A 34 5.60 2.19 -11.00
N VAL A 35 5.20 1.97 -12.25
CA VAL A 35 6.05 1.32 -13.26
C VAL A 35 5.84 2.01 -14.61
N ASP A 36 6.89 2.60 -15.18
CA ASP A 36 6.98 2.96 -16.60
C ASP A 36 7.81 1.90 -17.33
N LEU A 37 7.16 0.80 -17.76
CA LEU A 37 7.83 -0.39 -18.28
C LEU A 37 8.35 -0.20 -19.71
N ARG A 38 9.44 0.53 -19.83
CA ARG A 38 10.21 0.72 -21.08
C ARG A 38 11.66 1.01 -20.73
N VAL A 39 12.57 0.79 -21.68
CA VAL A 39 13.96 1.20 -21.51
C VAL A 39 14.03 2.71 -21.25
N GLY A 40 14.70 3.09 -20.16
CA GLY A 40 14.80 4.46 -19.66
C GLY A 40 13.57 4.96 -18.89
N GLY A 41 12.53 4.14 -18.71
CA GLY A 41 11.41 4.44 -17.82
C GLY A 41 11.77 4.15 -16.36
N ASP A 42 11.23 4.93 -15.43
CA ASP A 42 11.45 4.77 -14.01
C ASP A 42 10.38 3.90 -13.33
N TYR A 43 10.74 3.35 -12.18
CA TYR A 43 9.81 2.72 -11.27
C TYR A 43 10.03 3.22 -9.84
N ARG A 44 8.97 3.10 -9.04
CA ARG A 44 8.99 3.41 -7.62
C ARG A 44 8.06 2.46 -6.88
N TRP A 45 8.62 1.67 -5.97
CA TRP A 45 7.92 0.60 -5.25
C TRP A 45 8.03 0.83 -3.75
N THR A 46 6.90 1.01 -3.07
CA THR A 46 6.86 0.88 -1.61
C THR A 46 6.83 -0.62 -1.31
N ILE A 47 7.97 -1.15 -0.87
CA ILE A 47 8.15 -2.59 -0.60
C ILE A 47 7.44 -2.95 0.71
N THR A 48 7.83 -2.27 1.79
CA THR A 48 7.12 -2.24 3.07
C THR A 48 6.85 -0.78 3.45
N PRO A 49 5.93 -0.50 4.39
CA PRO A 49 5.65 0.88 4.80
C PRO A 49 6.92 1.65 5.16
N GLY A 50 7.11 2.83 4.53
CA GLY A 50 8.30 3.65 4.72
C GLY A 50 9.57 3.22 3.95
N HIS A 51 9.58 2.06 3.29
CA HIS A 51 10.75 1.55 2.55
C HIS A 51 10.47 1.53 1.05
N VAL A 52 11.04 2.51 0.35
CA VAL A 52 10.77 2.74 -1.07
C VAL A 52 12.00 2.39 -1.90
N ALA A 53 11.86 1.38 -2.75
CA ALA A 53 12.84 1.06 -3.78
C ALA A 53 12.53 1.85 -5.06
N ALA A 54 13.55 2.35 -5.73
CA ALA A 54 13.40 3.07 -6.99
C ALA A 54 14.59 2.85 -7.92
N GLY A 55 14.37 3.10 -9.20
CA GLY A 55 15.41 3.04 -10.22
C GLY A 55 14.85 3.11 -11.64
N THR A 56 15.73 2.83 -12.59
CA THR A 56 15.42 2.94 -14.02
C THR A 56 15.49 1.58 -14.70
N PHE A 57 14.52 1.26 -15.56
CA PHE A 57 14.59 0.10 -16.45
C PHE A 57 15.66 0.30 -17.52
N ARG A 58 16.58 -0.66 -17.63
CA ARG A 58 17.73 -0.64 -18.54
C ARG A 58 17.52 -1.58 -19.73
N GLU A 59 16.88 -2.72 -19.51
CA GLU A 59 16.50 -3.68 -20.55
C GLU A 59 15.08 -4.18 -20.27
N VAL A 60 14.25 -4.26 -21.30
CA VAL A 60 12.90 -4.84 -21.23
C VAL A 60 12.68 -5.69 -22.47
N GLU A 61 12.64 -7.01 -22.26
CA GLU A 61 12.27 -8.00 -23.27
C GLU A 61 11.07 -8.80 -22.76
N PRO A 62 9.84 -8.47 -23.24
CA PRO A 62 8.62 -9.16 -22.82
C PRO A 62 8.75 -10.68 -22.86
N GLY A 63 8.37 -11.33 -21.76
CA GLY A 63 8.42 -12.78 -21.60
C GLY A 63 9.82 -13.39 -21.50
N LYS A 64 10.89 -12.59 -21.40
CA LYS A 64 12.26 -13.12 -21.42
C LYS A 64 13.17 -12.52 -20.37
N ARG A 65 13.21 -11.19 -20.28
CA ARG A 65 14.24 -10.52 -19.48
C ARG A 65 13.81 -9.11 -19.09
N VAL A 66 14.11 -8.73 -17.86
CA VAL A 66 14.03 -7.34 -17.38
C VAL A 66 15.29 -7.02 -16.59
N VAL A 67 15.90 -5.87 -16.86
CA VAL A 67 17.03 -5.35 -16.09
C VAL A 67 16.70 -3.96 -15.64
N PHE A 68 16.91 -3.67 -14.36
CA PHE A 68 16.64 -2.36 -13.78
C PHE A 68 17.64 -2.04 -12.69
N GLY A 69 17.90 -0.75 -12.50
CA GLY A 69 18.66 -0.31 -11.35
C GLY A 69 17.86 -0.46 -10.06
N TRP A 70 18.57 -0.63 -8.96
CA TRP A 70 17.98 -0.82 -7.64
C TRP A 70 18.68 0.05 -6.59
N GLY A 71 17.89 0.53 -5.66
CA GLY A 71 18.33 1.26 -4.47
C GLY A 71 17.15 1.79 -3.69
N TRP A 72 17.43 2.35 -2.50
CA TRP A 72 16.44 2.84 -1.56
C TRP A 72 16.41 4.36 -1.55
N GLU A 73 15.23 4.96 -1.64
CA GLU A 73 15.08 6.40 -1.41
C GLU A 73 15.54 6.77 0.01
N GLY A 74 16.27 7.88 0.13
CA GLY A 74 16.80 8.36 1.41
C GLY A 74 18.01 7.58 1.93
N ASN A 75 18.50 6.55 1.23
CA ASN A 75 19.72 5.83 1.59
C ASN A 75 20.91 6.27 0.71
N PRO A 76 21.90 7.01 1.24
CA PRO A 76 23.04 7.46 0.45
C PRO A 76 24.01 6.33 0.05
N ASP A 77 24.08 5.25 0.83
CA ASP A 77 25.01 4.14 0.59
C ASP A 77 24.47 3.12 -0.44
N LEU A 78 23.16 3.18 -0.71
CA LEU A 78 22.50 2.41 -1.76
C LEU A 78 21.35 3.21 -2.37
N ALA A 79 21.67 4.38 -2.91
CA ALA A 79 20.72 5.26 -3.57
C ALA A 79 20.10 4.59 -4.82
N PRO A 80 18.94 5.06 -5.32
CA PRO A 80 18.36 4.55 -6.57
C PRO A 80 19.39 4.44 -7.71
N ASP A 81 19.31 3.35 -8.48
CA ASP A 81 20.26 2.97 -9.54
C ASP A 81 21.70 2.60 -9.10
N ALA A 82 22.05 2.65 -7.80
CA ALA A 82 23.38 2.29 -7.30
C ALA A 82 23.74 0.80 -7.46
N SER A 83 22.73 -0.07 -7.53
CA SER A 83 22.87 -1.51 -7.78
C SER A 83 21.99 -1.94 -8.96
N THR A 84 22.10 -3.20 -9.38
CA THR A 84 21.39 -3.71 -10.57
C THR A 84 20.69 -5.03 -10.28
N VAL A 85 19.41 -5.10 -10.62
CA VAL A 85 18.63 -6.34 -10.61
C VAL A 85 18.39 -6.78 -12.05
N SER A 86 18.76 -8.02 -12.35
CA SER A 86 18.46 -8.70 -13.62
C SER A 86 17.55 -9.88 -13.36
N ILE A 87 16.43 -9.97 -14.09
CA ILE A 87 15.52 -11.11 -14.03
C ILE A 87 15.45 -11.75 -15.42
N THR A 88 15.66 -13.07 -15.49
CA THR A 88 15.42 -13.88 -16.70
C THR A 88 14.23 -14.81 -16.50
N ILE A 89 13.49 -15.04 -17.58
CA ILE A 89 12.27 -15.83 -17.64
C ILE A 89 12.42 -16.84 -18.78
N GLU A 90 12.29 -18.12 -18.46
CA GLU A 90 12.50 -19.21 -19.41
C GLU A 90 11.39 -20.26 -19.30
N PRO A 91 10.84 -20.76 -20.42
CA PRO A 91 9.90 -21.89 -20.35
C PRO A 91 10.64 -23.15 -19.91
N VAL A 92 10.00 -23.93 -19.05
CA VAL A 92 10.42 -25.27 -18.64
C VAL A 92 9.25 -26.23 -18.74
N ALA A 93 9.50 -27.54 -18.61
CA ALA A 93 8.46 -28.56 -18.78
C ALA A 93 7.24 -28.35 -17.86
N ASP A 94 7.47 -27.89 -16.63
CA ASP A 94 6.45 -27.77 -15.57
C ASP A 94 6.06 -26.31 -15.26
N GLY A 95 6.29 -25.38 -16.21
CA GLY A 95 5.93 -23.97 -16.05
C GLY A 95 7.03 -23.03 -16.53
N THR A 96 7.34 -22.01 -15.74
CA THR A 96 8.28 -20.95 -16.11
C THR A 96 9.35 -20.76 -15.05
N ARG A 97 10.62 -20.89 -15.45
CA ARG A 97 11.76 -20.60 -14.58
C ARG A 97 11.99 -19.10 -14.54
N VAL A 98 12.01 -18.53 -13.33
CA VAL A 98 12.37 -17.14 -13.07
C VAL A 98 13.67 -17.11 -12.27
N THR A 99 14.68 -16.44 -12.79
CA THR A 99 15.98 -16.27 -12.12
C THR A 99 16.27 -14.79 -11.91
N LEU A 100 16.48 -14.38 -10.67
CA LEU A 100 16.90 -13.04 -10.30
C LEU A 100 18.37 -13.05 -9.90
N THR A 101 19.12 -12.08 -10.40
CA THR A 101 20.49 -11.76 -9.98
C THR A 101 20.55 -10.29 -9.54
N HIS A 102 21.12 -10.03 -8.36
CA HIS A 102 21.35 -8.70 -7.80
C HIS A 102 22.85 -8.43 -7.66
N GLU A 103 23.34 -7.43 -8.38
CA GLU A 103 24.75 -7.03 -8.49
C GLU A 103 24.98 -5.58 -8.08
N GLY A 104 26.24 -5.21 -7.84
CA GLY A 104 26.62 -3.86 -7.40
C GLY A 104 26.47 -3.62 -5.88
N LEU A 105 26.35 -4.69 -5.10
CA LEU A 105 26.24 -4.64 -3.64
C LEU A 105 27.58 -4.98 -2.97
N THR A 106 27.83 -4.39 -1.79
CA THR A 106 28.84 -4.89 -0.85
C THR A 106 28.43 -6.27 -0.31
N ASP A 107 29.34 -7.00 0.34
CA ASP A 107 29.04 -8.33 0.89
C ASP A 107 27.94 -8.26 1.99
N GLU A 108 27.99 -7.22 2.83
CA GLU A 108 26.98 -6.98 3.88
C GLU A 108 25.60 -6.67 3.26
N GLN A 109 25.57 -5.76 2.27
CA GLN A 109 24.34 -5.44 1.54
C GLN A 109 23.78 -6.69 0.83
N ALA A 110 24.64 -7.51 0.22
CA ALA A 110 24.22 -8.74 -0.46
C ALA A 110 23.58 -9.73 0.50
N ALA A 111 24.10 -9.88 1.73
CA ALA A 111 23.50 -10.73 2.76
C ALA A 111 22.11 -10.23 3.19
N MET A 112 21.94 -8.93 3.44
CA MET A 112 20.65 -8.34 3.79
C MET A 112 19.62 -8.49 2.66
N HIS A 113 20.02 -8.21 1.42
CA HIS A 113 19.13 -8.36 0.26
C HIS A 113 18.80 -9.83 -0.01
N ALA A 114 19.69 -10.77 0.34
CA ALA A 114 19.39 -12.20 0.23
C ALA A 114 18.22 -12.60 1.12
N GLU A 115 18.12 -12.06 2.35
CA GLU A 115 16.98 -12.31 3.24
C GLU A 115 15.67 -11.81 2.62
N GLY A 116 15.67 -10.56 2.15
CA GLY A 116 14.49 -9.96 1.48
C GLY A 116 14.07 -10.70 0.21
N TRP A 117 15.01 -10.97 -0.70
CA TRP A 117 14.70 -11.73 -1.91
C TRP A 117 14.23 -13.15 -1.59
N ASN A 118 14.75 -13.76 -0.52
CA ASN A 118 14.30 -15.08 -0.12
C ASN A 118 12.84 -15.08 0.33
N HIS A 119 12.46 -14.12 1.17
CA HIS A 119 11.08 -13.88 1.60
C HIS A 119 10.15 -13.65 0.40
N TYR A 120 10.46 -12.66 -0.44
CA TYR A 120 9.57 -12.28 -1.53
C TYR A 120 9.44 -13.36 -2.61
N PHE A 121 10.48 -14.12 -2.93
CA PHE A 121 10.33 -15.23 -3.88
C PHE A 121 9.42 -16.35 -3.33
N GLY A 122 9.45 -16.60 -2.02
CA GLY A 122 8.47 -17.54 -1.42
C GLY A 122 7.03 -17.03 -1.53
N ARG A 123 6.83 -15.71 -1.51
CA ARG A 123 5.52 -15.07 -1.77
C ARG A 123 5.15 -15.09 -3.25
N LEU A 124 6.11 -14.89 -4.16
CA LEU A 124 5.91 -15.01 -5.60
C LEU A 124 5.40 -16.41 -5.99
N GLU A 125 6.00 -17.46 -5.43
CA GLU A 125 5.54 -18.84 -5.65
C GLU A 125 4.09 -19.05 -5.18
N LYS A 126 3.71 -18.49 -4.02
CA LYS A 126 2.33 -18.54 -3.53
C LYS A 126 1.37 -17.77 -4.45
N ALA A 127 1.73 -16.56 -4.87
CA ALA A 127 0.91 -15.75 -5.77
C ALA A 127 0.76 -16.41 -7.16
N ALA A 128 1.78 -17.10 -7.67
CA ALA A 128 1.68 -17.85 -8.91
C ALA A 128 0.69 -19.03 -8.81
N ILE A 129 0.46 -19.58 -7.62
CA ILE A 129 -0.49 -20.69 -7.39
C ILE A 129 -1.90 -20.17 -7.08
N ALA A 130 -2.01 -19.17 -6.21
CA ALA A 130 -3.27 -18.74 -5.62
C ALA A 130 -3.78 -17.38 -6.13
N GLY A 131 -3.00 -16.69 -6.97
CA GLY A 131 -3.27 -15.32 -7.45
C GLY A 131 -2.88 -14.21 -6.47
N ASP A 132 -2.75 -14.52 -5.18
CA ASP A 132 -2.33 -13.59 -4.11
C ASP A 132 -1.55 -14.36 -3.03
N ALA A 133 -0.46 -13.78 -2.53
CA ALA A 133 0.35 -14.39 -1.47
C ALA A 133 -0.24 -14.22 -0.07
N GLY A 134 -1.33 -13.45 0.06
CA GLY A 134 -1.96 -13.07 1.32
C GLY A 134 -1.24 -11.91 2.02
N PRO A 135 -1.60 -11.60 3.27
CA PRO A 135 -0.93 -10.57 4.07
C PRO A 135 0.58 -10.81 4.17
N ASP A 136 1.37 -9.73 4.20
CA ASP A 136 2.80 -9.79 4.47
C ASP A 136 3.08 -9.37 5.91
N GLU A 137 3.69 -10.27 6.69
CA GLU A 137 4.09 -10.00 8.07
C GLU A 137 5.09 -8.84 8.16
N TRP A 138 5.97 -8.66 7.17
CA TRP A 138 6.92 -7.54 7.14
C TRP A 138 6.25 -6.20 6.84
N SER A 139 5.09 -6.21 6.19
CA SER A 139 4.28 -5.01 5.99
C SER A 139 3.31 -4.75 7.15
N ALA A 140 2.95 -5.80 7.91
CA ALA A 140 1.95 -5.72 8.96
C ALA A 140 2.45 -5.00 10.23
N ALA A 141 3.74 -5.02 10.52
CA ALA A 141 4.34 -4.39 11.70
C ALA A 141 5.56 -3.53 11.33
N PRO A 142 5.35 -2.28 10.90
CA PRO A 142 6.44 -1.39 10.51
C PRO A 142 7.33 -1.03 11.72
N GLU A 143 8.65 -1.13 11.58
CA GLU A 143 9.60 -0.84 12.68
C GLU A 143 9.51 0.60 13.20
N ARG A 144 9.12 1.54 12.33
CA ARG A 144 8.93 2.95 12.65
C ARG A 144 7.70 3.48 11.94
N LEU A 145 6.88 4.20 12.71
CA LEU A 145 5.69 4.89 12.20
C LEU A 145 5.87 6.41 12.34
N ASP A 146 5.65 7.08 11.21
CA ASP A 146 5.38 8.49 11.03
C ASP A 146 4.10 8.63 10.18
N GLU A 147 3.69 9.86 9.85
CA GLU A 147 2.44 10.11 9.14
C GLU A 147 2.38 9.40 7.77
N LEU A 148 3.51 9.35 7.05
CA LEU A 148 3.56 8.82 5.68
C LEU A 148 3.78 7.30 5.63
N SER A 149 4.59 6.76 6.53
CA SER A 149 4.71 5.30 6.70
C SER A 149 3.44 4.69 7.30
N ALA A 150 2.74 5.40 8.19
CA ALA A 150 1.41 4.98 8.63
C ALA A 150 0.38 5.02 7.48
N ALA A 151 0.46 6.02 6.59
CA ALA A 151 -0.38 6.07 5.39
C ALA A 151 -0.11 4.86 4.47
N ASP A 152 1.16 4.49 4.25
CA ASP A 152 1.50 3.27 3.50
C ASP A 152 0.91 2.01 4.18
N ALA A 153 1.08 1.87 5.50
CA ALA A 153 0.62 0.71 6.25
C ALA A 153 -0.91 0.56 6.21
N THR A 154 -1.63 1.64 6.42
CA THR A 154 -3.10 1.66 6.42
C THR A 154 -3.68 1.53 5.00
N LEU A 155 -2.98 2.03 3.97
CA LEU A 155 -3.30 1.75 2.57
C LEU A 155 -3.12 0.27 2.25
N ALA A 156 -2.09 -0.40 2.78
CA ALA A 156 -1.93 -1.85 2.63
C ALA A 156 -3.12 -2.62 3.23
N VAL A 157 -3.54 -2.25 4.44
CA VAL A 157 -4.71 -2.83 5.13
C VAL A 157 -5.98 -2.62 4.30
N LEU A 158 -6.23 -1.38 3.85
CA LEU A 158 -7.38 -1.01 3.01
C LEU A 158 -7.46 -1.85 1.73
N GLN A 159 -6.33 -2.06 1.06
CA GLN A 159 -6.27 -2.90 -0.13
C GLN A 159 -6.71 -4.34 0.15
N THR A 160 -6.34 -4.94 1.28
CA THR A 160 -6.75 -6.32 1.61
C THR A 160 -8.26 -6.48 1.78
N VAL A 161 -8.95 -5.44 2.25
CA VAL A 161 -10.42 -5.42 2.35
C VAL A 161 -11.03 -5.24 0.96
N LEU A 162 -10.53 -4.29 0.17
CA LEU A 162 -11.03 -4.00 -1.19
C LEU A 162 -10.93 -5.21 -2.12
N ARG A 163 -9.88 -6.04 -2.00
CA ARG A 163 -9.72 -7.28 -2.78
C ARG A 163 -10.82 -8.30 -2.53
N GLN A 164 -11.41 -8.30 -1.33
CA GLN A 164 -12.41 -9.27 -0.90
C GLN A 164 -13.83 -8.79 -1.16
N LEU A 165 -14.02 -7.51 -1.50
CA LEU A 165 -15.33 -7.00 -1.88
C LEU A 165 -15.79 -7.60 -3.22
N THR A 166 -17.04 -8.05 -3.21
CA THR A 166 -17.74 -8.61 -4.35
C THR A 166 -18.90 -7.70 -4.75
N SER A 167 -19.53 -7.98 -5.90
CA SER A 167 -20.74 -7.26 -6.32
C SER A 167 -21.90 -7.39 -5.32
N GLU A 168 -21.94 -8.47 -4.53
CA GLU A 168 -22.95 -8.68 -3.47
C GLU A 168 -22.77 -7.74 -2.28
N ASP A 169 -21.58 -7.18 -2.08
CA ASP A 169 -21.28 -6.23 -1.01
C ASP A 169 -21.74 -4.81 -1.36
N ARG A 170 -22.04 -4.54 -2.64
CA ARG A 170 -22.44 -3.20 -3.10
C ARG A 170 -23.58 -2.57 -2.28
N PRO A 171 -24.71 -3.24 -1.97
CA PRO A 171 -25.77 -2.62 -1.19
C PRO A 171 -25.55 -2.70 0.33
N LYS A 172 -24.50 -3.37 0.83
CA LYS A 172 -24.29 -3.57 2.27
C LYS A 172 -23.88 -2.26 2.91
N GLN A 173 -24.59 -1.89 3.97
CA GLN A 173 -24.35 -0.66 4.73
C GLN A 173 -23.08 -0.76 5.57
N THR A 174 -22.39 0.36 5.74
CA THR A 174 -21.21 0.46 6.62
C THR A 174 -21.55 1.20 7.92
N PRO A 175 -20.70 1.12 8.96
CA PRO A 175 -20.80 1.99 10.13
C PRO A 175 -20.66 3.48 9.82
N CYS A 176 -20.04 3.86 8.68
CA CYS A 176 -20.11 5.21 8.15
C CYS A 176 -21.46 5.37 7.43
N ALA A 177 -22.47 5.81 8.18
CA ALA A 177 -23.89 5.67 7.84
C ALA A 177 -24.34 6.26 6.49
N ASP A 178 -23.54 7.15 5.89
CA ASP A 178 -23.81 7.75 4.58
C ASP A 178 -23.44 6.84 3.40
N PHE A 179 -22.69 5.75 3.63
CA PHE A 179 -22.09 4.95 2.57
C PHE A 179 -22.35 3.44 2.72
N THR A 180 -22.67 2.81 1.59
CA THR A 180 -22.50 1.36 1.41
C THR A 180 -21.02 1.00 1.19
N CYS A 181 -20.66 -0.29 1.20
CA CYS A 181 -19.27 -0.71 0.98
C CYS A 181 -18.67 -0.17 -0.33
N HIS A 182 -19.43 -0.17 -1.43
CA HIS A 182 -18.92 0.35 -2.70
C HIS A 182 -18.97 1.88 -2.77
N ASP A 183 -20.00 2.53 -2.21
CA ASP A 183 -20.05 3.99 -2.15
C ASP A 183 -18.88 4.53 -1.31
N LEU A 184 -18.48 3.82 -0.27
CA LEU A 184 -17.34 4.19 0.58
C LEU A 184 -16.00 4.06 -0.18
N ALA A 185 -15.85 3.03 -1.01
CA ALA A 185 -14.69 2.92 -1.89
C ALA A 185 -14.63 4.09 -2.92
N GLU A 186 -15.78 4.53 -3.43
CA GLU A 186 -15.85 5.69 -4.32
C GLU A 186 -15.62 7.03 -3.59
N HIS A 187 -16.09 7.15 -2.35
CA HIS A 187 -15.80 8.30 -1.48
C HIS A 187 -14.30 8.53 -1.31
N LEU A 188 -13.53 7.47 -1.09
CA LEU A 188 -12.08 7.53 -0.95
C LEU A 188 -11.38 8.15 -2.17
N PHE A 189 -11.94 8.05 -3.38
CA PHE A 189 -11.40 8.75 -4.55
C PHE A 189 -11.39 10.26 -4.35
N GLY A 190 -12.47 10.82 -3.80
CA GLY A 190 -12.55 12.24 -3.47
C GLY A 190 -11.55 12.64 -2.39
N SER A 191 -11.42 11.83 -1.34
CA SER A 191 -10.46 12.06 -0.25
C SER A 191 -9.02 12.11 -0.76
N MET A 192 -8.60 11.16 -1.60
CA MET A 192 -7.25 11.13 -2.16
C MET A 192 -6.96 12.32 -3.09
N VAL A 193 -7.95 12.79 -3.87
CA VAL A 193 -7.82 14.03 -4.66
C VAL A 193 -7.63 15.24 -3.74
N ALA A 194 -8.39 15.33 -2.65
CA ALA A 194 -8.26 16.42 -1.68
C ALA A 194 -6.88 16.41 -1.01
N PHE A 195 -6.40 15.25 -0.55
CA PHE A 195 -5.08 15.11 0.06
C PHE A 195 -3.95 15.44 -0.91
N GLY A 196 -4.05 15.01 -2.17
CA GLY A 196 -3.11 15.40 -3.22
C GLY A 196 -3.09 16.93 -3.41
N SER A 197 -4.26 17.54 -3.52
CA SER A 197 -4.39 18.99 -3.70
C SER A 197 -3.74 19.79 -2.57
N MET A 198 -3.86 19.33 -1.32
CA MET A 198 -3.18 19.96 -0.16
C MET A 198 -1.66 19.92 -0.27
N ALA A 199 -1.09 18.86 -0.88
CA ALA A 199 0.34 18.75 -1.17
C ALA A 199 0.76 19.48 -2.46
N GLY A 200 -0.18 20.11 -3.19
CA GLY A 200 0.07 20.70 -4.49
C GLY A 200 0.24 19.69 -5.62
N VAL A 201 -0.29 18.48 -5.45
CA VAL A 201 -0.18 17.36 -6.41
C VAL A 201 -1.55 17.02 -6.99
N GLU A 202 -1.61 16.89 -8.31
CA GLU A 202 -2.79 16.37 -8.98
C GLU A 202 -2.82 14.84 -8.85
N VAL A 203 -3.84 14.31 -8.19
CA VAL A 203 -4.09 12.87 -8.10
C VAL A 203 -5.09 12.47 -9.17
N VAL A 204 -4.67 11.56 -10.04
CA VAL A 204 -5.46 11.08 -11.17
C VAL A 204 -6.08 9.74 -10.83
N ASN A 205 -7.41 9.67 -10.96
CA ASN A 205 -8.16 8.42 -10.86
C ASN A 205 -8.07 7.64 -12.18
N PRO A 206 -7.55 6.40 -12.20
CA PRO A 206 -7.55 5.59 -13.41
C PRO A 206 -8.97 5.37 -13.98
N GLU A 207 -9.10 5.41 -15.30
CA GLU A 207 -10.39 5.18 -15.98
C GLU A 207 -10.87 3.73 -15.88
N THR A 208 -9.94 2.78 -15.70
CA THR A 208 -10.19 1.34 -15.68
C THR A 208 -9.49 0.66 -14.51
N GLY A 209 -9.82 -0.61 -14.26
CA GLY A 209 -9.27 -1.41 -13.19
C GLY A 209 -10.27 -1.67 -12.06
N SER A 210 -9.92 -2.60 -11.18
CA SER A 210 -10.69 -2.92 -9.97
C SER A 210 -10.74 -1.71 -9.02
N LEU A 211 -11.71 -1.71 -8.08
CA LEU A 211 -11.76 -0.70 -7.02
C LEU A 211 -10.44 -0.66 -6.24
N GLU A 212 -9.88 -1.83 -5.92
CA GLU A 212 -8.58 -1.93 -5.27
C GLU A 212 -7.47 -1.27 -6.08
N ASN A 213 -7.36 -1.56 -7.38
CA ASN A 213 -6.29 -0.99 -8.21
C ASN A 213 -6.40 0.54 -8.29
N ARG A 214 -7.62 1.08 -8.42
CA ARG A 214 -7.87 2.52 -8.45
C ARG A 214 -7.49 3.18 -7.13
N VAL A 215 -7.93 2.61 -6.00
CA VAL A 215 -7.58 3.12 -4.66
C VAL A 215 -6.08 3.05 -4.40
N ALA A 216 -5.44 1.91 -4.68
CA ALA A 216 -4.00 1.74 -4.50
C ALA A 216 -3.19 2.75 -5.32
N THR A 217 -3.60 2.98 -6.58
CA THR A 217 -2.94 3.92 -7.49
C THR A 217 -3.09 5.37 -7.02
N MET A 218 -4.30 5.78 -6.62
CA MET A 218 -4.54 7.15 -6.15
C MET A 218 -3.89 7.41 -4.78
N GLY A 219 -3.93 6.42 -3.88
CA GLY A 219 -3.30 6.51 -2.56
C GLY A 219 -1.79 6.64 -2.69
N ALA A 220 -1.17 5.86 -3.58
CA ALA A 220 0.25 5.96 -3.87
C ALA A 220 0.64 7.33 -4.41
N GLN A 221 -0.15 7.91 -5.34
CA GLN A 221 0.09 9.27 -5.86
C GLN A 221 0.04 10.33 -4.75
N ALA A 222 -0.98 10.26 -3.87
CA ALA A 222 -1.11 11.19 -2.76
C ALA A 222 0.07 11.08 -1.79
N ILE A 223 0.44 9.86 -1.38
CA ILE A 223 1.56 9.62 -0.45
C ILE A 223 2.89 10.04 -1.07
N GLU A 224 3.15 9.70 -2.35
CA GLU A 224 4.35 10.12 -3.08
C GLU A 224 4.43 11.64 -3.17
N GLY A 225 3.31 12.32 -3.46
CA GLY A 225 3.24 13.77 -3.47
C GLY A 225 3.59 14.41 -2.14
N TRP A 226 3.05 13.87 -1.04
CA TRP A 226 3.40 14.32 0.32
C TRP A 226 4.85 14.04 0.69
N ARG A 227 5.44 12.91 0.25
CA ARG A 227 6.87 12.64 0.43
C ARG A 227 7.74 13.66 -0.30
N ALA A 228 7.37 14.02 -1.53
CA ALA A 228 8.10 15.03 -2.32
C ALA A 228 7.98 16.44 -1.73
N ARG A 229 6.79 16.81 -1.24
CA ARG A 229 6.55 18.10 -0.57
C ARG A 229 7.23 18.18 0.80
N GLY A 230 7.35 17.07 1.51
CA GLY A 230 7.81 17.04 2.91
C GLY A 230 6.77 17.61 3.89
N LEU A 231 7.01 17.42 5.18
CA LEU A 231 6.04 17.75 6.24
C LEU A 231 6.35 19.05 6.99
N ASP A 232 7.35 19.80 6.55
CA ASP A 232 7.69 21.08 7.17
C ASP A 232 6.66 22.18 6.81
N GLY A 233 6.40 23.06 7.77
CA GLY A 233 5.56 24.24 7.60
C GLY A 233 4.06 23.94 7.57
N THR A 234 3.33 24.69 6.75
CA THR A 234 1.88 24.62 6.63
C THR A 234 1.43 24.30 5.21
N VAL A 235 0.16 23.90 5.11
CA VAL A 235 -0.58 23.74 3.86
C VAL A 235 -1.95 24.43 3.96
N PRO A 236 -2.60 24.76 2.82
CA PRO A 236 -3.94 25.31 2.82
C PRO A 236 -4.95 24.38 3.51
N ALA A 237 -5.74 24.92 4.42
CA ALA A 237 -6.79 24.18 5.11
C ALA A 237 -8.10 24.18 4.30
N PRO A 238 -8.89 23.09 4.33
CA PRO A 238 -10.25 23.09 3.79
C PRO A 238 -11.09 24.20 4.45
N GLY A 239 -11.78 25.01 3.63
CA GLY A 239 -12.58 26.14 4.13
C GLY A 239 -11.78 27.44 4.38
N GLY A 240 -10.49 27.46 4.07
CA GLY A 240 -9.63 28.63 4.13
C GLY A 240 -8.70 28.66 5.34
N GLY A 241 -7.60 29.40 5.23
CA GLY A 241 -6.54 29.44 6.24
C GLY A 241 -5.46 28.37 5.98
N GLU A 242 -4.61 28.15 6.98
CA GLU A 242 -3.45 27.27 6.92
C GLU A 242 -3.48 26.28 8.09
N MET A 243 -2.94 25.09 7.88
CA MET A 243 -2.78 24.09 8.93
C MET A 243 -1.40 23.40 8.85
N PRO A 244 -0.87 22.85 9.96
CA PRO A 244 0.40 22.15 9.92
C PRO A 244 0.40 21.01 8.90
N ALA A 245 1.46 20.92 8.11
CA ALA A 245 1.61 19.88 7.10
C ALA A 245 1.64 18.47 7.70
N THR A 246 2.25 18.29 8.88
CA THR A 246 2.20 17.04 9.66
C THR A 246 0.77 16.65 10.03
N PHE A 247 -0.03 17.59 10.53
CA PHE A 247 -1.43 17.32 10.87
C PHE A 247 -2.23 16.91 9.62
N ALA A 248 -2.08 17.63 8.50
CA ALA A 248 -2.74 17.32 7.25
C ALA A 248 -2.38 15.91 6.72
N ALA A 249 -1.09 15.57 6.70
CA ALA A 249 -0.63 14.25 6.29
C ALA A 249 -1.14 13.14 7.22
N GLY A 250 -1.24 13.43 8.53
CA GLY A 250 -1.79 12.51 9.54
C GLY A 250 -3.26 12.17 9.38
N ILE A 251 -4.02 12.88 8.53
CA ILE A 251 -5.41 12.54 8.22
C ILE A 251 -5.48 11.26 7.35
N MET A 252 -4.56 11.10 6.39
CA MET A 252 -4.54 9.95 5.47
C MET A 252 -4.58 8.58 6.17
N PRO A 253 -3.71 8.29 7.16
CA PRO A 253 -3.77 6.99 7.83
C PRO A 253 -5.04 6.78 8.66
N VAL A 254 -5.64 7.85 9.20
CA VAL A 254 -6.93 7.76 9.90
C VAL A 254 -8.05 7.42 8.91
N GLU A 255 -8.09 8.12 7.78
CA GLU A 255 -9.03 7.89 6.67
C GLU A 255 -8.97 6.45 6.18
N PHE A 256 -7.77 5.96 5.81
CA PHE A 256 -7.60 4.64 5.24
C PHE A 256 -7.95 3.53 6.22
N LEU A 257 -7.51 3.61 7.47
CA LEU A 257 -7.76 2.56 8.45
C LEU A 257 -9.22 2.49 8.87
N LEU A 258 -9.85 3.62 9.17
CA LEU A 258 -11.24 3.64 9.60
C LEU A 258 -12.18 3.17 8.49
N HIS A 259 -11.92 3.55 7.24
CA HIS A 259 -12.75 3.11 6.13
C HIS A 259 -12.46 1.68 5.69
N ALA A 260 -11.24 1.16 5.89
CA ALA A 260 -10.98 -0.28 5.80
C ALA A 260 -11.83 -1.04 6.82
N TRP A 261 -11.88 -0.58 8.08
CA TRP A 261 -12.73 -1.17 9.11
C TRP A 261 -14.22 -1.05 8.78
N ASP A 262 -14.68 0.11 8.31
CA ASP A 262 -16.08 0.33 7.95
C ASP A 262 -16.54 -0.66 6.86
N MET A 263 -15.73 -0.85 5.81
CA MET A 263 -16.02 -1.82 4.75
C MET A 263 -15.90 -3.27 5.22
N ALA A 264 -14.95 -3.59 6.09
CA ALA A 264 -14.81 -4.91 6.69
C ALA A 264 -16.08 -5.28 7.49
N GLN A 265 -16.58 -4.35 8.32
CA GLN A 265 -17.82 -4.54 9.08
C GLN A 265 -19.05 -4.70 8.16
N GLY A 266 -19.15 -3.89 7.11
CA GLY A 266 -20.29 -3.97 6.17
C GLY A 266 -20.29 -5.25 5.35
N SER A 267 -19.12 -5.71 4.89
CA SER A 267 -19.00 -6.90 4.02
C SER A 267 -18.94 -8.21 4.81
N GLY A 268 -18.49 -8.18 6.06
CA GLY A 268 -18.14 -9.37 6.85
C GLY A 268 -16.71 -9.89 6.59
N THR A 269 -15.91 -9.12 5.87
CA THR A 269 -14.50 -9.44 5.57
C THR A 269 -13.63 -9.30 6.82
N PRO A 270 -12.70 -10.23 7.10
CA PRO A 270 -11.76 -10.05 8.20
C PRO A 270 -10.80 -8.88 7.93
N LEU A 271 -10.62 -8.03 8.93
CA LEU A 271 -9.60 -6.98 8.94
C LEU A 271 -8.37 -7.48 9.72
N VAL A 272 -7.20 -7.42 9.09
CA VAL A 272 -5.92 -7.76 9.76
C VAL A 272 -5.05 -6.51 9.77
N VAL A 273 -4.73 -6.03 10.97
CA VAL A 273 -3.86 -4.88 11.22
C VAL A 273 -3.15 -5.08 12.56
N SER A 274 -1.91 -4.61 12.69
CA SER A 274 -1.18 -4.71 13.95
C SER A 274 -1.65 -3.69 14.97
N ASP A 275 -1.57 -4.07 16.25
CA ASP A 275 -1.86 -3.18 17.38
C ASP A 275 -1.01 -1.90 17.34
N GLU A 276 0.21 -1.97 16.81
CA GLU A 276 1.14 -0.84 16.68
C GLU A 276 0.63 0.21 15.68
N VAL A 277 0.17 -0.23 14.51
CA VAL A 277 -0.45 0.65 13.51
C VAL A 277 -1.73 1.25 14.08
N VAL A 278 -2.59 0.44 14.71
CA VAL A 278 -3.83 0.94 15.32
C VAL A 278 -3.54 1.96 16.42
N ALA A 279 -2.56 1.70 17.30
CA ALA A 279 -2.19 2.61 18.37
C ALA A 279 -1.63 3.93 17.84
N TYR A 280 -0.86 3.91 16.74
CA TYR A 280 -0.38 5.12 16.10
C TYR A 280 -1.52 5.93 15.48
N VAL A 281 -2.42 5.27 14.72
CA VAL A 281 -3.60 5.92 14.14
C VAL A 281 -4.53 6.48 15.23
N HIS A 282 -4.65 5.80 16.37
CA HIS A 282 -5.44 6.30 17.49
C HIS A 282 -4.88 7.61 18.04
N LYS A 283 -3.55 7.75 18.19
CA LYS A 283 -2.94 9.03 18.60
C LYS A 283 -3.21 10.16 17.61
N LEU A 284 -3.23 9.87 16.30
CA LEU A 284 -3.62 10.84 15.28
C LEU A 284 -5.10 11.20 15.40
N ALA A 285 -5.96 10.21 15.62
CA ALA A 285 -7.39 10.41 15.84
C ALA A 285 -7.67 11.28 17.09
N GLU A 286 -6.91 11.12 18.18
CA GLU A 286 -7.04 11.95 19.39
C GLU A 286 -6.83 13.45 19.10
N GLN A 287 -6.03 13.78 18.09
CA GLN A 287 -5.81 15.17 17.65
C GLN A 287 -6.88 15.66 16.68
N LEU A 288 -7.34 14.78 15.78
CA LEU A 288 -8.26 15.12 14.70
C LEU A 288 -9.73 15.16 15.15
N VAL A 289 -10.18 14.10 15.82
CA VAL A 289 -11.58 13.81 16.07
C VAL A 289 -12.30 14.90 16.89
N PRO A 290 -11.73 15.47 17.97
CA PRO A 290 -12.42 16.50 18.75
C PRO A 290 -12.86 17.72 17.94
N GLY A 291 -12.05 18.15 16.96
CA GLY A 291 -12.35 19.29 16.09
C GLY A 291 -13.36 18.98 14.98
N ALA A 292 -13.68 17.71 14.76
CA ALA A 292 -14.54 17.22 13.68
C ALA A 292 -15.78 16.44 14.20
N ARG A 293 -16.09 16.54 15.49
CA ARG A 293 -17.33 16.01 16.08
C ARG A 293 -18.55 16.74 15.53
N GLY A 294 -19.60 15.99 15.19
CA GLY A 294 -20.83 16.52 14.60
C GLY A 294 -20.73 16.84 13.12
N SER A 295 -19.56 16.63 12.49
CA SER A 295 -19.37 16.64 11.05
C SER A 295 -18.88 15.26 10.57
N SER A 296 -17.57 15.09 10.40
CA SER A 296 -16.96 13.85 9.89
C SER A 296 -16.96 12.71 10.91
N PHE A 297 -17.11 13.02 12.22
CA PHE A 297 -17.18 12.02 13.28
C PHE A 297 -18.42 12.23 14.16
N ALA A 298 -19.10 11.14 14.51
CA ALA A 298 -20.19 11.15 15.49
C ALA A 298 -19.64 11.27 16.93
N GLU A 299 -20.50 11.39 17.94
CA GLU A 299 -20.06 11.32 19.35
C GLU A 299 -19.45 9.96 19.70
N GLU A 300 -18.45 9.96 20.58
CA GLU A 300 -17.84 8.72 21.09
C GLU A 300 -18.89 7.78 21.69
N VAL A 301 -18.72 6.48 21.44
CA VAL A 301 -19.58 5.43 22.00
C VAL A 301 -18.79 4.54 22.94
N ALA A 302 -19.48 3.86 23.84
CA ALA A 302 -18.84 2.89 24.72
C ALA A 302 -18.26 1.72 23.90
N ALA A 303 -16.97 1.46 24.04
CA ALA A 303 -16.33 0.29 23.45
C ALA A 303 -16.90 -1.01 24.07
N PRO A 304 -16.99 -2.10 23.30
CA PRO A 304 -17.36 -3.41 23.82
C PRO A 304 -16.47 -3.86 25.00
N LYS A 305 -17.03 -4.70 25.88
CA LYS A 305 -16.24 -5.28 26.97
C LYS A 305 -15.18 -6.22 26.39
N GLY A 306 -13.91 -5.96 26.70
CA GLY A 306 -12.79 -6.73 26.15
C GLY A 306 -12.36 -6.28 24.76
N ALA A 307 -12.81 -5.10 24.32
CA ALA A 307 -12.52 -4.57 23.00
C ALA A 307 -11.02 -4.56 22.69
N ASP A 308 -10.69 -5.03 21.48
CA ASP A 308 -9.34 -4.93 20.91
C ASP A 308 -8.98 -3.47 20.58
N PRO A 309 -7.72 -3.17 20.20
CA PRO A 309 -7.32 -1.80 19.87
C PRO A 309 -8.15 -1.16 18.75
N MET A 310 -8.55 -1.92 17.73
CA MET A 310 -9.29 -1.41 16.57
C MET A 310 -10.73 -1.08 16.95
N GLU A 311 -11.38 -1.94 17.73
CA GLU A 311 -12.72 -1.69 18.28
C GLU A 311 -12.75 -0.46 19.19
N ARG A 312 -11.69 -0.22 19.97
CA ARG A 312 -11.56 1.00 20.78
C ARG A 312 -11.40 2.25 19.92
N LEU A 313 -10.57 2.18 18.88
CA LEU A 313 -10.42 3.29 17.92
C LEU A 313 -11.76 3.58 17.21
N ALA A 314 -12.46 2.54 16.75
CA ALA A 314 -13.77 2.67 16.13
C ALA A 314 -14.77 3.34 17.09
N ALA A 315 -14.87 2.85 18.33
CA ALA A 315 -15.74 3.42 19.35
C ALA A 315 -15.39 4.89 19.67
N PHE A 316 -14.09 5.21 19.80
CA PHE A 316 -13.60 6.56 19.96
C PHE A 316 -14.08 7.47 18.82
N THR A 317 -14.06 7.00 17.57
CA THR A 317 -14.54 7.80 16.43
C THR A 317 -16.07 7.84 16.27
N GLY A 318 -16.81 7.27 17.23
CA GLY A 318 -18.27 7.24 17.25
C GLY A 318 -18.90 6.12 16.41
N ARG A 319 -18.09 5.20 15.90
CA ARG A 319 -18.56 4.06 15.11
C ARG A 319 -19.08 2.95 16.01
N ARG A 320 -20.11 2.26 15.54
CA ARG A 320 -20.67 1.05 16.16
C ARG A 320 -20.46 -0.14 15.23
N PRO A 321 -20.01 -1.31 15.72
CA PRO A 321 -19.97 -2.51 14.92
C PRO A 321 -21.34 -2.81 14.31
N VAL A 322 -21.39 -3.15 13.01
CA VAL A 322 -22.57 -3.81 12.42
C VAL A 322 -22.79 -5.10 13.21
N ALA A 323 -23.94 -5.26 13.84
CA ALA A 323 -24.25 -6.47 14.59
C ALA A 323 -24.21 -7.68 13.64
N GLY A 324 -23.43 -8.70 14.01
CA GLY A 324 -23.46 -10.02 13.35
C GLY A 324 -24.73 -10.80 13.66
#